data_AF-A0A494WWF9-F1
#
_entry.id   AF-A0A494WWF9-F1
#
_cell.length_a   1.000
_cell.length_b   1.000
_cell.length_c   1.000
_cell.angle_alpha   90.00
_cell.angle_beta   90.00
_cell.angle_gamma   90.00
#
_symmetry.space_group_name_H-M   'P 1'
#
loop_
_entity.id
_entity.type
_entity.pdbx_description
1 polymer ?
#
loop_
_entity_poly.entity_id
_entity_poly.type
_entity_poly.pdbx_seq_one_letter_code
_entity_poly.pdbx_strand_id
1 'polypeptide(L)'
;MDIAGLTDFKPPVSGEALAEMARCYQKSLLLEQTFKLGIFENLAAGRSVTQLAEQTGARPERLALVLDALVSVGLLEKNGDTYTNTVMTNTFLCLHSKFYQGDLLRLQLAPERRRQWERIGDKFQVTLIASTLYEEGRAIAEAVQADLKKVGIAVEVRVLESAARFEALKQRNYDLVELGGICATNDPTPWFSYYFGTQHPEYCVLKDQTLQELVGGLYAAVTAEARREIFFKLQELLKERAPGIFLYSQDAITVTREAVKDFTMEGGMPGSYSYLRVISLSN
;
A
#
# COMPACT_ATOMS: atom_id res chain seq x y z
N MET A 1 -23.40 13.19 -56.54
CA MET A 1 -23.72 12.81 -55.15
C MET A 1 -24.19 14.08 -54.48
N ASP A 2 -25.47 14.12 -54.16
CA ASP A 2 -26.20 15.33 -53.81
C ASP A 2 -25.82 15.80 -52.40
N ILE A 3 -25.25 17.00 -52.28
CA ILE A 3 -24.76 17.58 -51.01
C ILE A 3 -25.91 18.29 -50.25
N ALA A 4 -27.14 18.21 -50.77
CA ALA A 4 -28.33 18.86 -50.24
C ALA A 4 -28.82 18.31 -48.87
N GLY A 5 -28.29 17.17 -48.39
CA GLY A 5 -28.70 16.53 -47.13
C GLY A 5 -27.86 16.88 -45.89
N LEU A 6 -26.80 17.67 -46.02
CA LEU A 6 -25.85 17.98 -44.94
C LEU A 6 -26.10 19.31 -44.22
N THR A 7 -27.17 20.03 -44.55
CA THR A 7 -27.43 21.39 -44.05
C THR A 7 -27.98 21.44 -42.61
N ASP A 8 -28.27 20.28 -42.00
CA ASP A 8 -28.87 20.20 -40.66
C ASP A 8 -27.96 19.49 -39.65
N PHE A 9 -26.64 19.65 -39.80
CA PHE A 9 -25.64 19.15 -38.83
C PHE A 9 -25.46 20.15 -37.66
N LYS A 10 -26.56 20.58 -37.04
CA LYS A 10 -26.51 21.39 -35.82
C LYS A 10 -27.01 20.55 -34.65
N PRO A 11 -26.15 20.24 -33.66
CA PRO A 11 -26.58 19.45 -32.53
C PRO A 11 -27.69 20.17 -31.76
N PRO A 12 -28.69 19.45 -31.22
CA PRO A 12 -29.82 20.05 -30.53
C PRO A 12 -29.43 20.75 -29.22
N VAL A 13 -28.23 20.50 -28.69
CA VAL A 13 -27.68 21.11 -27.47
C VAL A 13 -26.19 21.40 -27.66
N SER A 14 -25.69 22.46 -27.02
CA SER A 14 -24.26 22.79 -27.01
C SER A 14 -23.45 21.80 -26.18
N GLY A 15 -22.33 21.33 -26.72
CA GLY A 15 -21.34 20.52 -26.00
C GLY A 15 -20.33 21.33 -25.17
N GLU A 16 -20.51 22.64 -25.05
CA GLU A 16 -19.53 23.54 -24.42
C GLU A 16 -19.23 23.17 -22.96
N ALA A 17 -20.24 22.73 -22.20
CA ALA A 17 -20.06 22.26 -20.83
C ALA A 17 -19.09 21.07 -20.75
N LEU A 18 -19.15 20.12 -21.69
CA LEU A 18 -18.23 18.98 -21.74
C LEU A 18 -16.80 19.43 -22.05
N ALA A 19 -16.65 20.38 -22.99
CA ALA A 19 -15.36 20.95 -23.32
C ALA A 19 -14.77 21.77 -22.16
N GLU A 20 -15.61 22.47 -21.39
CA GLU A 20 -15.20 23.19 -20.18
C GLU A 20 -14.73 22.23 -19.09
N MET A 21 -15.46 21.14 -18.83
CA MET A 21 -15.06 20.10 -17.88
C MET A 21 -13.67 19.53 -18.23
N ALA A 22 -13.43 19.21 -19.51
CA ALA A 22 -12.12 18.73 -19.97
C ALA A 22 -11.01 19.79 -19.79
N ARG A 23 -11.30 21.05 -20.09
CA ARG A 23 -10.35 22.17 -19.90
C ARG A 23 -10.05 22.44 -18.43
N CYS A 24 -11.00 22.26 -17.52
CA CYS A 24 -10.78 22.42 -16.07
C CYS A 24 -9.70 21.45 -15.55
N TYR A 25 -9.69 20.21 -16.02
CA TYR A 25 -8.63 19.25 -15.68
C TYR A 25 -7.26 19.74 -16.16
N GLN A 26 -7.15 20.23 -17.41
CA GLN A 26 -5.91 20.77 -17.94
C GLN A 26 -5.40 21.98 -17.14
N LYS A 27 -6.31 22.89 -16.74
CA LYS A 27 -5.96 24.05 -15.88
C LYS A 27 -5.43 23.60 -14.52
N SER A 28 -6.01 22.56 -13.92
CA SER A 28 -5.56 22.00 -12.63
C SER A 28 -4.16 21.39 -12.74
N LEU A 29 -3.86 20.67 -13.83
CA LEU A 29 -2.55 20.12 -14.11
C LEU A 29 -1.50 21.22 -14.32
N LEU A 30 -1.85 22.26 -15.08
CA LEU A 30 -0.98 23.42 -15.30
C LEU A 30 -0.57 24.04 -13.96
N LEU A 31 -1.55 24.31 -13.09
CA LEU A 31 -1.31 24.88 -11.77
C LEU A 31 -0.41 23.97 -10.90
N GLU A 32 -0.63 22.66 -10.91
CA GLU A 32 0.23 21.70 -10.20
C GLU A 32 1.70 21.76 -10.68
N GLN A 33 1.93 21.80 -11.99
CA GLN A 33 3.29 21.88 -12.55
C GLN A 33 3.96 23.21 -12.21
N THR A 34 3.22 24.32 -12.22
CA THR A 34 3.77 25.62 -11.83
C THR A 34 4.24 25.66 -10.38
N PHE A 35 3.51 24.99 -9.47
CA PHE A 35 3.93 24.87 -8.08
C PHE A 35 5.20 24.04 -7.92
N LYS A 36 5.33 22.94 -8.68
CA LYS A 36 6.52 22.08 -8.67
C LYS A 36 7.76 22.80 -9.19
N LEU A 37 7.59 23.62 -10.22
CA LEU A 37 8.67 24.41 -10.82
C LEU A 37 8.95 25.73 -10.06
N GLY A 38 8.14 26.07 -9.05
CA GLY A 38 8.30 27.31 -8.29
C GLY A 38 8.19 28.58 -9.16
N ILE A 39 7.35 28.56 -10.20
CA ILE A 39 7.31 29.63 -11.21
C ILE A 39 6.91 30.99 -10.61
N PHE A 40 5.92 31.02 -9.73
CA PHE A 40 5.37 32.28 -9.19
C PHE A 40 6.36 33.04 -8.31
N GLU A 41 7.19 32.34 -7.53
CA GLU A 41 8.24 32.99 -6.71
C GLU A 41 9.33 33.64 -7.58
N ASN A 42 9.59 33.03 -8.74
CA ASN A 42 10.64 33.45 -9.66
C ASN A 42 10.22 34.58 -10.61
N LEU A 43 8.93 34.95 -10.61
CA LEU A 43 8.35 35.95 -11.54
C LEU A 43 7.94 37.26 -10.88
N ALA A 44 8.12 37.42 -9.56
CA ALA A 44 7.75 38.64 -8.84
C ALA A 44 8.45 39.92 -9.35
N ALA A 45 9.61 39.78 -10.02
CA ALA A 45 10.39 40.90 -10.57
C ALA A 45 10.35 41.02 -12.11
N GLY A 46 9.59 40.17 -12.81
CA GLY A 46 9.58 40.12 -14.28
C GLY A 46 10.81 39.43 -14.87
N ARG A 47 10.62 38.37 -15.67
CA ARG A 47 11.74 37.61 -16.25
C ARG A 47 11.44 37.05 -17.64
N SER A 48 12.49 36.82 -18.41
CA SER A 48 12.41 36.14 -19.70
C SER A 48 12.40 34.62 -19.55
N VAL A 49 11.98 33.91 -20.61
CA VAL A 49 11.96 32.44 -20.65
C VAL A 49 13.33 31.85 -20.37
N THR A 50 14.38 32.42 -20.97
CA THR A 50 15.77 31.95 -20.82
C THR A 50 16.21 32.01 -19.36
N GLN A 51 15.91 33.12 -18.68
CA GLN A 51 16.26 33.31 -17.27
C GLN A 51 15.52 32.34 -16.34
N LEU A 52 14.23 32.07 -16.59
CA LEU A 52 13.52 31.05 -15.79
C LEU A 52 13.99 29.63 -16.12
N ALA A 53 14.31 29.33 -17.37
CA ALA A 53 14.78 28.00 -17.76
C ALA A 53 16.09 27.65 -17.04
N GLU A 54 17.02 28.60 -16.95
CA GLU A 54 18.27 28.44 -16.19
C GLU A 54 18.04 28.14 -14.71
N GLN A 55 17.05 28.78 -14.08
CA GLN A 55 16.79 28.61 -12.65
C GLN A 55 15.95 27.37 -12.32
N THR A 56 15.02 27.01 -13.19
CA THR A 56 14.10 25.87 -12.98
C THR A 56 14.65 24.56 -13.54
N GLY A 57 15.70 24.60 -14.37
CA GLY A 57 16.20 23.44 -15.11
C GLY A 57 15.26 22.94 -16.20
N ALA A 58 14.18 23.69 -16.49
CA ALA A 58 13.20 23.32 -17.51
C ALA A 58 13.71 23.63 -18.92
N ARG A 59 13.23 22.88 -19.91
CA ARG A 59 13.53 23.18 -21.33
C ARG A 59 12.85 24.49 -21.75
N PRO A 60 13.58 25.48 -22.30
CA PRO A 60 13.02 26.79 -22.66
C PRO A 60 11.77 26.71 -23.53
N GLU A 61 11.76 25.86 -24.55
CA GLU A 61 10.63 25.67 -25.47
C GLU A 61 9.35 25.22 -24.74
N ARG A 62 9.48 24.28 -23.80
CA ARG A 62 8.33 23.79 -23.02
C ARG A 62 7.87 24.81 -21.99
N LEU A 63 8.83 25.53 -21.41
CA LEU A 63 8.54 26.57 -20.43
C LEU A 63 7.80 27.75 -21.07
N ALA A 64 8.17 28.15 -22.29
CA ALA A 64 7.45 29.18 -23.04
C ALA A 64 5.96 28.83 -23.20
N LEU A 65 5.65 27.58 -23.59
CA LEU A 65 4.26 27.11 -23.70
C LEU A 65 3.50 27.17 -22.37
N VAL A 66 4.17 26.81 -21.26
CA VAL A 66 3.57 26.90 -19.91
C VAL A 66 3.29 28.36 -19.55
N LEU A 67 4.24 29.26 -19.79
CA LEU A 67 4.08 30.69 -19.48
C LEU A 67 2.98 31.35 -20.32
N ASP A 68 2.92 31.07 -21.62
CA ASP A 68 1.84 31.55 -22.49
C ASP A 68 0.47 30.97 -22.08
N ALA A 69 0.42 29.71 -21.66
CA ALA A 69 -0.81 29.13 -21.11
C ALA A 69 -1.24 29.83 -19.80
N LEU A 70 -0.29 30.18 -18.93
CA LEU A 70 -0.55 30.92 -17.69
C LEU A 70 -1.05 32.34 -17.95
N VAL A 71 -0.57 32.99 -19.02
CA VAL A 71 -1.11 34.27 -19.50
C VAL A 71 -2.55 34.09 -19.98
N SER A 72 -2.81 33.05 -20.79
CA SER A 72 -4.16 32.77 -21.29
C SER A 72 -5.18 32.47 -20.18
N VAL A 73 -4.76 31.92 -19.04
CA VAL A 73 -5.65 31.69 -17.89
C VAL A 73 -5.68 32.84 -16.89
N GLY A 74 -4.95 33.94 -17.14
CA GLY A 74 -4.96 35.15 -16.32
C GLY A 74 -4.09 35.07 -15.04
N LEU A 75 -3.13 34.15 -14.99
CA LEU A 75 -2.19 34.03 -13.88
C LEU A 75 -0.92 34.87 -14.08
N LEU A 76 -0.53 35.12 -15.34
CA LEU A 76 0.61 35.96 -15.69
C LEU A 76 0.21 37.05 -16.68
N GLU A 77 1.03 38.08 -16.78
CA GLU A 77 1.01 39.09 -17.83
C GLU A 77 2.28 38.95 -18.68
N LYS A 78 2.16 39.20 -19.98
CA LYS A 78 3.29 39.17 -20.92
C LYS A 78 3.54 40.58 -21.45
N ASN A 79 4.76 41.08 -21.21
CA ASN A 79 5.22 42.39 -21.65
C ASN A 79 6.44 42.19 -22.55
N GLY A 80 6.19 42.12 -23.87
CA GLY A 80 7.20 41.76 -24.86
C GLY A 80 7.75 40.35 -24.60
N ASP A 81 9.04 40.27 -24.26
CA ASP A 81 9.75 39.01 -23.98
C ASP A 81 9.80 38.62 -22.50
N THR A 82 9.13 39.38 -21.64
CA THR A 82 9.12 39.15 -20.19
C THR A 82 7.72 38.80 -19.68
N TYR A 83 7.69 37.97 -18.64
CA TYR A 83 6.47 37.57 -17.94
C TYR A 83 6.50 38.10 -16.51
N THR A 84 5.34 38.52 -16.00
CA THR A 84 5.15 39.02 -14.63
C THR A 84 3.92 38.37 -14.00
N ASN A 85 3.93 38.20 -12.68
CA ASN A 85 2.74 37.76 -11.95
C ASN A 85 1.62 38.81 -12.04
N THR A 86 0.37 38.37 -12.20
CA THR A 86 -0.79 39.24 -11.97
C THR A 86 -0.94 39.58 -10.49
N VAL A 87 -1.78 40.57 -10.18
CA VAL A 87 -2.15 40.92 -8.79
C VAL A 87 -2.73 39.71 -8.05
N MET A 88 -3.59 38.93 -8.72
CA MET A 88 -4.19 37.72 -8.16
C MET A 88 -3.11 36.69 -7.79
N THR A 89 -2.17 36.44 -8.69
CA THR A 89 -1.06 35.50 -8.46
C THR A 89 -0.15 35.97 -7.32
N ASN A 90 0.24 37.25 -7.30
CA ASN A 90 1.04 37.79 -6.19
C ASN A 90 0.32 37.72 -4.85
N THR A 91 -1.00 37.85 -4.83
CA THR A 91 -1.81 37.85 -3.62
C THR A 91 -2.05 36.44 -3.08
N PHE A 92 -2.39 35.48 -3.94
CA PHE A 92 -2.87 34.16 -3.50
C PHE A 92 -1.87 33.01 -3.74
N LEU A 93 -0.88 33.18 -4.62
CA LEU A 93 0.00 32.09 -5.06
C LEU A 93 1.49 32.29 -4.75
N CYS A 94 1.89 33.47 -4.24
CA CYS A 94 3.25 33.73 -3.76
C CYS A 94 3.34 33.54 -2.24
N LEU A 95 4.32 32.75 -1.79
CA LEU A 95 4.55 32.32 -0.40
C LEU A 95 4.67 33.49 0.58
N HIS A 96 5.22 34.61 0.13
CA HIS A 96 5.43 35.79 0.98
C HIS A 96 4.15 36.64 1.20
N SER A 97 3.05 36.32 0.54
CA SER A 97 1.79 37.03 0.70
C SER A 97 1.07 36.63 1.99
N LYS A 98 0.49 37.61 2.69
CA LYS A 98 -0.39 37.38 3.84
C LYS A 98 -1.69 36.63 3.47
N PHE A 99 -2.03 36.58 2.19
CA PHE A 99 -3.23 35.93 1.67
C PHE A 99 -2.91 34.64 0.89
N TYR A 100 -1.71 34.06 1.09
CA TYR A 100 -1.28 32.86 0.40
C TYR A 100 -2.27 31.70 0.57
N GLN A 101 -2.70 31.11 -0.55
CA GLN A 101 -3.58 29.95 -0.64
C GLN A 101 -2.92 28.73 -1.29
N GLY A 102 -1.65 28.83 -1.69
CA GLY A 102 -0.97 27.78 -2.46
C GLY A 102 -0.90 26.43 -1.75
N ASP A 103 -0.76 26.40 -0.42
CA ASP A 103 -0.75 25.13 0.33
C ASP A 103 -2.11 24.42 0.32
N LEU A 104 -3.21 25.17 0.44
CA LEU A 104 -4.56 24.63 0.33
C LEU A 104 -4.80 24.05 -1.08
N LEU A 105 -4.37 24.78 -2.11
CA LEU A 105 -4.49 24.34 -3.50
C LEU A 105 -3.62 23.11 -3.79
N ARG A 106 -2.38 23.08 -3.28
CA ARG A 106 -1.50 21.89 -3.36
C ARG A 106 -2.13 20.68 -2.70
N LEU A 107 -2.75 20.87 -1.53
CA LEU A 107 -3.46 19.81 -0.83
C LEU A 107 -4.64 19.28 -1.67
N GLN A 108 -5.40 20.15 -2.34
CA GLN A 108 -6.47 19.74 -3.25
C GLN A 108 -5.94 19.01 -4.50
N LEU A 109 -4.80 19.44 -5.03
CA LEU A 109 -4.14 18.87 -6.21
C LEU A 109 -3.25 17.66 -5.89
N ALA A 110 -3.17 17.25 -4.62
CA ALA A 110 -2.27 16.20 -4.18
C ALA A 110 -2.52 14.87 -4.92
N PRO A 111 -1.47 14.12 -5.30
CA PRO A 111 -1.62 12.85 -6.02
C PRO A 111 -2.53 11.84 -5.31
N GLU A 112 -2.55 11.84 -3.98
CA GLU A 112 -3.40 10.95 -3.16
C GLU A 112 -4.88 11.22 -3.42
N ARG A 113 -5.29 12.50 -3.47
CA ARG A 113 -6.68 12.88 -3.76
C ARG A 113 -7.04 12.57 -5.20
N ARG A 114 -6.15 12.86 -6.15
CA ARG A 114 -6.38 12.54 -7.57
C ARG A 114 -6.56 11.03 -7.78
N ARG A 115 -5.70 10.22 -7.14
CA ARG A 115 -5.79 8.76 -7.18
C ARG A 115 -7.12 8.23 -6.67
N GLN A 116 -7.75 8.86 -5.69
CA GLN A 116 -9.08 8.45 -5.24
C GLN A 116 -10.11 8.56 -6.36
N TRP A 117 -10.09 9.64 -7.14
CA TRP A 117 -11.00 9.84 -8.27
C TRP A 117 -10.69 8.92 -9.45
N GLU A 118 -9.42 8.69 -9.75
CA GLU A 118 -8.98 7.80 -10.83
C GLU A 118 -9.35 6.34 -10.56
N ARG A 119 -9.44 5.95 -9.29
CA ARG A 119 -9.68 4.56 -8.84
C ARG A 119 -11.12 4.30 -8.39
N ILE A 120 -12.07 5.21 -8.67
CA ILE A 120 -13.49 5.01 -8.29
C ILE A 120 -14.07 3.73 -8.93
N GLY A 121 -13.62 3.40 -10.15
CA GLY A 121 -14.03 2.17 -10.84
C GLY A 121 -13.23 0.92 -10.46
N ASP A 122 -12.16 1.06 -9.68
CA ASP A 122 -11.31 -0.07 -9.32
C ASP A 122 -12.09 -1.00 -8.39
N LYS A 123 -12.16 -2.28 -8.77
CA LYS A 123 -12.65 -3.31 -7.85
C LYS A 123 -11.59 -3.52 -6.77
N PHE A 124 -12.00 -3.53 -5.51
CA PHE A 124 -11.12 -3.94 -4.42
C PHE A 124 -10.74 -5.40 -4.60
N GLN A 125 -9.50 -5.63 -5.01
CA GLN A 125 -8.91 -6.94 -5.21
C GLN A 125 -7.62 -7.03 -4.40
N VAL A 126 -7.39 -8.19 -3.78
CA VAL A 126 -6.18 -8.53 -3.06
C VAL A 126 -5.58 -9.82 -3.60
N THR A 127 -4.27 -9.95 -3.47
CA THR A 127 -3.53 -11.17 -3.81
C THR A 127 -3.27 -11.99 -2.55
N LEU A 128 -3.63 -13.27 -2.56
CA LEU A 128 -3.27 -14.24 -1.52
C LEU A 128 -2.18 -15.18 -2.04
N ILE A 129 -0.99 -15.09 -1.45
CA ILE A 129 0.11 -16.02 -1.73
C ILE A 129 -0.04 -17.26 -0.86
N ALA A 130 -0.17 -18.42 -1.50
CA ALA A 130 -0.11 -19.75 -0.88
C ALA A 130 1.19 -20.47 -1.26
N SER A 131 1.60 -21.46 -0.47
CA SER A 131 2.81 -22.24 -0.74
C SER A 131 2.53 -23.66 -1.22
N THR A 132 3.39 -24.17 -2.10
CA THR A 132 3.50 -25.62 -2.35
C THR A 132 4.09 -26.40 -1.17
N LEU A 133 4.66 -25.71 -0.15
CA LEU A 133 5.19 -26.32 1.06
C LEU A 133 4.12 -27.07 1.87
N TYR A 134 2.88 -26.58 1.81
CA TYR A 134 1.74 -27.16 2.51
C TYR A 134 0.82 -27.80 1.49
N GLU A 135 0.66 -29.13 1.57
CA GLU A 135 -0.17 -29.89 0.64
C GLU A 135 -1.62 -29.35 0.57
N GLU A 136 -2.13 -28.89 1.72
CA GLU A 136 -3.47 -28.31 1.85
C GLU A 136 -3.54 -26.81 1.53
N GLY A 137 -2.39 -26.13 1.37
CA GLY A 137 -2.31 -24.66 1.29
C GLY A 137 -3.14 -24.07 0.15
N ARG A 138 -3.19 -24.76 -1.01
CA ARG A 138 -4.04 -24.37 -2.14
C ARG A 138 -5.54 -24.48 -1.82
N ALA A 139 -5.97 -25.58 -1.23
CA ALA A 139 -7.38 -25.80 -0.90
C ALA A 139 -7.88 -24.77 0.13
N ILE A 140 -7.05 -24.46 1.12
CA ILE A 140 -7.34 -23.42 2.11
C ILE A 140 -7.40 -22.04 1.45
N ALA A 141 -6.46 -21.71 0.55
CA ALA A 141 -6.49 -20.43 -0.15
C ALA A 141 -7.73 -20.27 -1.05
N GLU A 142 -8.18 -21.34 -1.71
CA GLU A 142 -9.42 -21.36 -2.50
C GLU A 142 -10.66 -21.20 -1.59
N ALA A 143 -10.66 -21.81 -0.40
CA ALA A 143 -11.73 -21.62 0.59
C ALA A 143 -11.77 -20.16 1.11
N VAL A 144 -10.61 -19.58 1.45
CA VAL A 144 -10.49 -18.17 1.86
C VAL A 144 -10.96 -17.24 0.74
N GLN A 145 -10.59 -17.50 -0.51
CA GLN A 145 -11.07 -16.76 -1.67
C GLN A 145 -12.61 -16.82 -1.77
N ALA A 146 -13.21 -18.00 -1.59
CA ALA A 146 -14.66 -18.17 -1.65
C ALA A 146 -15.39 -17.43 -0.52
N ASP A 147 -14.84 -17.43 0.69
CA ASP A 147 -15.43 -16.73 1.84
C ASP A 147 -15.30 -15.22 1.73
N LEU A 148 -14.13 -14.71 1.34
CA LEU A 148 -13.91 -13.27 1.13
C LEU A 148 -14.77 -12.72 -0.02
N LYS A 149 -15.05 -13.54 -1.04
CA LYS A 149 -15.99 -13.17 -2.11
C LYS A 149 -17.40 -12.90 -1.59
N LYS A 150 -17.86 -13.59 -0.55
CA LYS A 150 -19.20 -13.39 0.04
C LYS A 150 -19.36 -12.00 0.67
N VAL A 151 -18.25 -11.39 1.10
CA VAL A 151 -18.22 -10.03 1.65
C VAL A 151 -17.75 -8.98 0.64
N GLY A 152 -17.66 -9.35 -0.64
CA GLY A 152 -17.32 -8.42 -1.73
C GLY A 152 -15.83 -8.19 -1.95
N ILE A 153 -14.95 -8.98 -1.33
CA ILE A 153 -13.50 -8.89 -1.52
C ILE A 153 -13.09 -9.87 -2.61
N ALA A 154 -12.56 -9.35 -3.73
CA ALA A 154 -11.98 -10.20 -4.77
C ALA A 154 -10.59 -10.66 -4.35
N VAL A 155 -10.31 -11.96 -4.45
CA VAL A 155 -9.00 -12.52 -4.10
C VAL A 155 -8.40 -13.21 -5.31
N GLU A 156 -7.18 -12.85 -5.69
CA GLU A 156 -6.35 -13.61 -6.64
C GLU A 156 -5.43 -14.55 -5.85
N VAL A 157 -5.59 -15.87 -6.04
CA VAL A 157 -4.73 -16.86 -5.38
C VAL A 157 -3.50 -17.10 -6.23
N ARG A 158 -2.30 -16.90 -5.66
CA ARG A 158 -1.01 -17.20 -6.29
C ARG A 158 -0.29 -18.27 -5.50
N VAL A 159 -0.12 -19.44 -6.10
CA VAL A 159 0.64 -20.54 -5.51
C VAL A 159 2.10 -20.41 -5.91
N LEU A 160 2.99 -20.29 -4.93
CA LEU A 160 4.43 -20.16 -5.13
C LEU A 160 5.22 -21.30 -4.47
N GLU A 161 6.33 -21.67 -5.09
CA GLU A 161 7.35 -22.50 -4.46
C GLU A 161 7.93 -21.83 -3.20
N SER A 162 8.43 -22.62 -2.26
CA SER A 162 8.81 -22.13 -0.92
C SER A 162 9.80 -20.96 -0.97
N ALA A 163 10.84 -21.04 -1.80
CA ALA A 163 11.86 -19.99 -1.93
C ALA A 163 11.26 -18.67 -2.46
N ALA A 164 10.40 -18.75 -3.49
CA ALA A 164 9.75 -17.58 -4.08
C ALA A 164 8.77 -16.91 -3.09
N ARG A 165 8.05 -17.72 -2.28
CA ARG A 165 7.20 -17.20 -1.20
C ARG A 165 8.01 -16.50 -0.11
N PHE A 166 9.13 -17.08 0.34
CA PHE A 166 10.00 -16.42 1.32
C PHE A 166 10.56 -15.10 0.79
N GLU A 167 10.93 -15.04 -0.50
CA GLU A 167 11.39 -13.80 -1.12
C GLU A 167 10.28 -12.75 -1.16
N ALA A 168 9.05 -13.13 -1.56
CA ALA A 168 7.90 -12.24 -1.53
C ALA A 168 7.60 -11.73 -0.10
N LEU A 169 7.72 -12.60 0.91
CA LEU A 169 7.56 -12.23 2.32
C LEU A 169 8.59 -11.17 2.75
N LYS A 170 9.88 -11.42 2.48
CA LYS A 170 10.98 -10.51 2.82
C LYS A 170 10.85 -9.16 2.12
N GLN A 171 10.50 -9.16 0.83
CA GLN A 171 10.30 -7.95 0.04
C GLN A 171 8.97 -7.25 0.32
N ARG A 172 8.08 -7.86 1.13
CA ARG A 172 6.72 -7.35 1.40
C ARG A 172 5.90 -7.15 0.12
N ASN A 173 6.08 -8.05 -0.85
CA ASN A 173 5.39 -8.04 -2.13
C ASN A 173 4.18 -9.00 -2.10
N TYR A 174 3.19 -8.67 -1.29
CA TYR A 174 1.95 -9.42 -1.11
C TYR A 174 0.88 -8.53 -0.46
N ASP A 175 -0.40 -8.86 -0.67
CA ASP A 175 -1.50 -8.29 0.12
C ASP A 175 -1.83 -9.22 1.29
N LEU A 176 -1.95 -10.53 1.01
CA LEU A 176 -2.11 -11.60 1.98
C LEU A 176 -1.09 -12.72 1.71
N VAL A 177 -0.58 -13.36 2.75
CA VAL A 177 0.38 -14.47 2.64
C VAL A 177 0.08 -15.56 3.65
N GLU A 178 0.11 -16.80 3.19
CA GLU A 178 0.02 -17.98 4.05
C GLU A 178 1.28 -18.10 4.91
N LEU A 179 1.07 -18.25 6.22
CA LEU A 179 2.10 -18.50 7.21
C LEU A 179 1.74 -19.74 8.01
N GLY A 180 2.67 -20.68 8.13
CA GLY A 180 2.60 -21.77 9.10
C GLY A 180 3.28 -21.34 10.40
N GLY A 181 2.69 -21.69 11.54
CA GLY A 181 3.22 -21.46 12.88
C GLY A 181 3.89 -22.71 13.44
N ILE A 182 5.13 -22.61 13.89
CA ILE A 182 5.83 -23.71 14.59
C ILE A 182 6.16 -23.27 16.02
N CYS A 183 5.68 -24.02 17.02
CA CYS A 183 6.03 -23.81 18.41
C CYS A 183 6.82 -25.02 18.93
N ALA A 184 8.14 -25.01 18.69
CA ALA A 184 9.01 -26.17 18.96
C ALA A 184 9.03 -26.60 20.43
N THR A 185 8.54 -25.81 21.37
CA THR A 185 8.49 -26.16 22.80
C THR A 185 7.06 -26.03 23.34
N ASN A 186 6.81 -26.60 24.53
CA ASN A 186 5.53 -26.39 25.25
C ASN A 186 5.42 -24.99 25.88
N ASP A 187 6.40 -24.11 25.64
CA ASP A 187 6.37 -22.71 26.02
C ASP A 187 6.10 -21.88 24.76
N PRO A 188 5.02 -21.07 24.70
CA PRO A 188 4.71 -20.29 23.50
C PRO A 188 5.63 -19.07 23.31
N THR A 189 6.51 -18.75 24.27
CA THR A 189 7.41 -17.59 24.20
C THR A 189 8.21 -17.54 22.91
N PRO A 190 8.91 -18.61 22.47
CA PRO A 190 9.69 -18.57 21.24
C PRO A 190 8.83 -18.30 20.00
N TRP A 191 7.58 -18.75 20.00
CA TRP A 191 6.65 -18.47 18.90
C TRP A 191 6.30 -16.97 18.84
N PHE A 192 5.93 -16.36 19.98
CA PHE A 192 5.68 -14.92 20.04
C PHE A 192 6.92 -14.10 19.64
N SER A 193 8.10 -14.49 20.12
CA SER A 193 9.34 -13.82 19.76
C SER A 193 9.72 -13.98 18.29
N TYR A 194 9.42 -15.11 17.66
CA TYR A 194 9.69 -15.35 16.25
C TYR A 194 8.78 -14.51 15.34
N TYR A 195 7.46 -14.55 15.55
CA TYR A 195 6.51 -13.88 14.66
C TYR A 195 6.25 -12.41 14.97
N PHE A 196 6.41 -11.99 16.23
CA PHE A 196 6.08 -10.64 16.69
C PHE A 196 7.26 -9.90 17.35
N GLY A 197 8.41 -10.56 17.47
CA GLY A 197 9.64 -9.92 17.94
C GLY A 197 10.38 -9.17 16.84
N THR A 198 11.58 -8.69 17.18
CA THR A 198 12.41 -7.86 16.31
C THR A 198 13.45 -8.64 15.51
N GLN A 199 13.65 -9.93 15.80
CA GLN A 199 14.67 -10.77 15.14
C GLN A 199 14.29 -11.16 13.70
N HIS A 200 12.98 -11.32 13.44
CA HIS A 200 12.44 -11.65 12.11
C HIS A 200 11.37 -10.63 11.68
N PRO A 201 11.78 -9.38 11.38
CA PRO A 201 10.85 -8.29 11.09
C PRO A 201 10.04 -8.50 9.79
N GLU A 202 10.33 -9.51 8.99
CA GLU A 202 9.56 -9.89 7.80
C GLU A 202 8.19 -10.51 8.14
N TYR A 203 8.02 -11.13 9.32
CA TYR A 203 6.75 -11.79 9.70
C TYR A 203 5.75 -10.85 10.37
N CYS A 204 6.22 -9.82 11.09
CA CYS A 204 5.33 -8.86 11.73
C CYS A 204 5.18 -7.61 10.85
N VAL A 205 3.95 -7.33 10.41
CA VAL A 205 3.63 -6.09 9.70
C VAL A 205 3.36 -4.92 10.65
N LEU A 206 3.08 -5.19 11.93
CA LEU A 206 2.78 -4.16 12.91
C LEU A 206 4.06 -3.44 13.38
N LYS A 207 3.98 -2.11 13.39
CA LYS A 207 4.94 -1.24 14.07
C LYS A 207 4.27 -0.72 15.33
N ASP A 208 4.43 -1.47 16.42
CA ASP A 208 3.73 -1.23 17.67
C ASP A 208 4.69 -1.39 18.85
N GLN A 209 4.92 -0.30 19.58
CA GLN A 209 5.87 -0.29 20.69
C GLN A 209 5.38 -1.16 21.86
N THR A 210 4.08 -1.15 22.14
CA THR A 210 3.50 -1.97 23.22
C THR A 210 3.64 -3.45 22.91
N LEU A 211 3.47 -3.86 21.65
CA LEU A 211 3.75 -5.23 21.22
C LEU A 211 5.20 -5.63 21.51
N GLN A 212 6.16 -4.76 21.17
CA GLN A 212 7.59 -5.03 21.38
C GLN A 212 7.95 -5.15 22.86
N GLU A 213 7.41 -4.27 23.70
CA GLU A 213 7.62 -4.31 25.15
C GLU A 213 7.06 -5.59 25.77
N LEU A 214 5.85 -6.00 25.36
CA LEU A 214 5.22 -7.22 25.84
C LEU A 214 6.00 -8.47 25.40
N VAL A 215 6.41 -8.56 24.13
CA VAL A 215 7.20 -9.69 23.62
C VAL A 215 8.56 -9.76 24.32
N GLY A 216 9.23 -8.62 24.52
CA GLY A 216 10.50 -8.56 25.27
C GLY A 216 10.35 -8.95 26.75
N GLY A 217 9.20 -8.64 27.35
CA GLY A 217 8.87 -8.98 28.74
C GLY A 217 8.72 -10.48 29.00
N LEU A 218 8.41 -11.29 27.98
CA LEU A 218 8.19 -12.74 28.15
C LEU A 218 9.44 -13.48 28.68
N TYR A 219 10.63 -13.12 28.21
CA TYR A 219 11.90 -13.70 28.70
C TYR A 219 12.39 -13.05 30.00
N ALA A 220 11.94 -11.83 30.30
CA ALA A 220 12.34 -11.10 31.50
C ALA A 220 11.49 -11.44 32.73
N ALA A 221 10.28 -11.99 32.55
CA ALA A 221 9.38 -12.35 33.63
C ALA A 221 9.92 -13.50 34.48
N VAL A 222 10.05 -13.27 35.79
CA VAL A 222 10.64 -14.24 36.74
C VAL A 222 9.57 -15.16 37.35
N THR A 223 8.31 -14.73 37.42
CA THR A 223 7.20 -15.52 38.00
C THR A 223 6.22 -15.99 36.94
N ALA A 224 5.57 -17.12 37.19
CA ALA A 224 4.56 -17.68 36.29
C ALA A 224 3.35 -16.74 36.15
N GLU A 225 2.97 -16.06 37.24
CA GLU A 225 1.84 -15.13 37.28
C GLU A 225 2.10 -13.90 36.42
N ALA A 226 3.29 -13.29 36.54
CA ALA A 226 3.67 -12.14 35.74
C ALA A 226 3.74 -12.50 34.25
N ARG A 227 4.33 -13.67 33.92
CA ARG A 227 4.42 -14.15 32.54
C ARG A 227 3.03 -14.43 31.95
N ARG A 228 2.11 -14.99 32.74
CA ARG A 228 0.72 -15.22 32.34
C ARG A 228 -0.01 -13.92 32.03
N GLU A 229 0.19 -12.87 32.84
CA GLU A 229 -0.41 -11.57 32.57
C GLU A 229 0.08 -10.97 31.25
N ILE A 230 1.37 -11.09 30.95
CA ILE A 230 1.95 -10.66 29.66
C ILE A 230 1.32 -11.43 28.49
N PHE A 231 1.15 -12.76 28.61
CA PHE A 231 0.48 -13.55 27.57
C PHE A 231 -0.95 -13.09 27.29
N PHE A 232 -1.75 -12.80 28.33
CA PHE A 232 -3.12 -12.33 28.13
C PHE A 232 -3.15 -10.97 27.42
N LYS A 233 -2.29 -10.03 27.84
CA LYS A 233 -2.18 -8.71 27.18
C LYS A 233 -1.75 -8.84 25.72
N LEU A 234 -0.81 -9.75 25.42
CA LEU A 234 -0.41 -10.05 24.04
C LEU A 234 -1.57 -10.59 23.22
N GLN A 235 -2.29 -11.59 23.73
CA GLN A 235 -3.42 -12.18 23.01
C GLN A 235 -4.55 -11.17 22.76
N GLU A 236 -4.84 -10.30 23.73
CA GLU A 236 -5.83 -9.24 23.57
C GLU A 236 -5.40 -8.22 22.51
N LEU A 237 -4.14 -7.76 22.56
CA LEU A 237 -3.59 -6.86 21.55
C LEU A 237 -3.62 -7.49 20.14
N LEU A 238 -3.21 -8.75 20.00
CA LEU A 238 -3.23 -9.44 18.70
C LEU A 238 -4.65 -9.65 18.18
N LYS A 239 -5.62 -9.90 19.05
CA LYS A 239 -7.04 -10.00 18.68
C LYS A 239 -7.57 -8.67 18.16
N GLU A 240 -7.24 -7.56 18.81
CA GLU A 240 -7.69 -6.22 18.39
C GLU A 240 -7.03 -5.78 17.08
N ARG A 241 -5.72 -6.00 16.96
CA ARG A 241 -4.91 -5.50 15.84
C ARG A 241 -4.95 -6.43 14.62
N ALA A 242 -5.35 -7.69 14.82
CA ALA A 242 -5.47 -8.73 13.80
C ALA A 242 -4.30 -8.77 12.79
N PRO A 243 -3.02 -8.83 13.24
CA PRO A 243 -1.87 -8.87 12.33
C PRO A 243 -1.84 -10.13 11.44
N GLY A 244 -2.56 -11.17 11.87
CA GLY A 244 -2.81 -12.39 11.12
C GLY A 244 -4.12 -13.00 11.59
N ILE A 245 -4.73 -13.81 10.74
CA ILE A 245 -5.95 -14.57 11.05
C ILE A 245 -5.56 -16.04 11.21
N PHE A 246 -5.72 -16.56 12.43
CA PHE A 246 -5.43 -17.96 12.74
C PHE A 246 -6.61 -18.84 12.30
N LEU A 247 -6.37 -19.73 11.33
CA LEU A 247 -7.43 -20.53 10.72
C LEU A 247 -7.64 -21.87 11.44
N TYR A 248 -6.57 -22.60 11.75
CA TYR A 248 -6.62 -23.92 12.38
C TYR A 248 -5.26 -24.30 12.99
N SER A 249 -5.27 -25.34 13.81
CA SER A 249 -4.06 -26.05 14.27
C SER A 249 -3.98 -27.40 13.56
N GLN A 250 -2.79 -27.80 13.13
CA GLN A 250 -2.58 -29.07 12.43
C GLN A 250 -2.54 -30.25 13.41
N ASP A 251 -3.24 -31.34 13.07
CA ASP A 251 -3.10 -32.61 13.76
C ASP A 251 -1.99 -33.46 13.12
N ALA A 252 -1.12 -34.03 13.96
CA ALA A 252 -0.04 -34.90 13.52
C ALA A 252 -0.55 -36.35 13.46
N ILE A 253 -1.08 -36.75 12.32
CA ILE A 253 -1.53 -38.13 12.08
C ILE A 253 -0.37 -38.94 11.47
N THR A 254 -0.02 -40.05 12.10
CA THR A 254 0.97 -41.01 11.59
C THR A 254 0.30 -42.36 11.34
N VAL A 255 0.55 -42.94 10.18
CA VAL A 255 0.08 -44.28 9.81
C VAL A 255 1.27 -45.24 9.77
N THR A 256 1.18 -46.32 10.53
CA THR A 256 2.20 -47.38 10.55
C THR A 256 1.61 -48.69 10.03
N ARG A 257 2.49 -49.62 9.61
CA ARG A 257 2.06 -51.00 9.31
C ARG A 257 1.73 -51.72 10.60
N GLU A 258 0.78 -52.66 10.57
CA GLU A 258 0.39 -53.49 11.73
C GLU A 258 1.57 -54.22 12.39
N ALA A 259 2.60 -54.58 11.62
CA ALA A 259 3.79 -55.25 12.14
C ALA A 259 4.70 -54.37 13.03
N VAL A 260 4.52 -53.05 13.02
CA VAL A 260 5.29 -52.13 13.85
C VAL A 260 4.71 -52.14 15.26
N LYS A 261 5.49 -52.65 16.21
CA LYS A 261 5.15 -52.66 17.65
C LYS A 261 5.96 -51.58 18.38
N ASP A 262 5.44 -51.16 19.53
CA ASP A 262 6.12 -50.25 20.45
C ASP A 262 6.55 -48.91 19.81
N PHE A 263 5.74 -48.43 18.86
CA PHE A 263 5.91 -47.13 18.23
C PHE A 263 5.47 -46.02 19.18
N THR A 264 6.42 -45.19 19.58
CA THR A 264 6.16 -43.93 20.29
C THR A 264 6.62 -42.76 19.44
N MET A 265 5.77 -41.74 19.37
CA MET A 265 6.16 -40.45 18.82
C MET A 265 6.54 -39.56 20.00
N GLU A 266 7.84 -39.38 20.23
CA GLU A 266 8.34 -38.54 21.30
C GLU A 266 8.58 -37.10 20.80
N GLY A 267 7.86 -36.13 21.39
CA GLY A 267 8.10 -34.69 21.21
C GLY A 267 6.90 -33.84 20.74
N GLY A 268 6.66 -32.74 21.45
CA GLY A 268 5.93 -31.51 21.05
C GLY A 268 4.43 -31.58 20.78
N MET A 269 3.78 -30.40 20.71
CA MET A 269 2.44 -30.27 20.12
C MET A 269 2.40 -30.96 18.74
N PRO A 270 1.25 -31.51 18.32
CA PRO A 270 1.09 -32.01 16.97
C PRO A 270 1.56 -30.95 15.96
N GLY A 271 2.59 -31.27 15.17
CA GLY A 271 3.16 -30.38 14.15
C GLY A 271 4.45 -29.64 14.51
N SER A 272 4.83 -29.48 15.79
CA SER A 272 5.97 -28.60 16.14
C SER A 272 7.36 -29.23 16.02
N TYR A 273 7.45 -30.57 16.04
CA TYR A 273 8.65 -31.33 15.68
C TYR A 273 8.47 -32.13 14.39
N SER A 274 7.71 -31.58 13.43
CA SER A 274 7.61 -32.14 12.07
C SER A 274 8.98 -32.44 11.43
N TYR A 275 10.04 -31.75 11.87
CA TYR A 275 11.43 -31.91 11.42
C TYR A 275 12.34 -32.75 12.35
N LEU A 276 11.91 -33.06 13.57
CA LEU A 276 12.65 -33.92 14.52
C LEU A 276 11.78 -35.14 14.85
N ARG A 277 11.57 -35.99 13.85
CA ARG A 277 11.01 -37.32 14.08
C ARG A 277 12.10 -38.21 14.68
N VAL A 278 12.24 -38.19 16.01
CA VAL A 278 12.99 -39.26 16.68
C VAL A 278 12.03 -40.43 16.81
N ILE A 279 12.30 -41.47 16.02
CA ILE A 279 11.57 -42.73 16.08
C ILE A 279 12.34 -43.63 17.02
N SER A 280 11.75 -43.97 18.16
CA SER A 280 12.24 -45.06 19.01
C SER A 280 11.37 -46.30 18.81
N LEU A 281 12.02 -47.45 18.76
CA LEU A 281 11.40 -48.75 18.96
C LEU A 281 11.96 -49.22 20.30
N SER A 282 11.11 -49.27 21.31
CA SER A 282 11.51 -49.77 22.62
C SER A 282 11.46 -51.30 22.58
N ASN A 283 12.63 -51.95 22.70
CA ASN A 283 12.71 -53.40 22.93
C ASN A 283 12.58 -53.73 24.42
#